data_AF-A0A953YEK1-F1
#
_entry.id   AF-A0A953YEK1-F1
#
_cell.length_a   1.000
_cell.length_b   1.000
_cell.length_c   1.000
_cell.angle_alpha   90.00
_cell.angle_beta   90.00
_cell.angle_gamma   90.00
#
_symmetry.space_group_name_H-M   'P 1'
#
loop_
_entity.id
_entity.type
_entity.pdbx_description
1 polymer ?
#
loop_
_entity_poly.entity_id
_entity_poly.type
_entity_poly.pdbx_seq_one_letter_code
_entity_poly.pdbx_strand_id
1 'polypeptide(L)' 'HFANLKQASEANRLMVEGRLDPCMSEVFGWDDIPRAHMQMLQNKHKPGNMAVLVQAKRPGLRSLEESA' A
#
# COMPACT_ATOMS: atom_id res chain seq x y z
N HIS A 1 -10.38 -17.22 1.35
CA HIS A 1 -10.15 -16.84 2.75
C HIS A 1 -8.64 -16.87 2.97
N PHE A 2 -8.00 -15.77 3.38
CA PHE A 2 -6.53 -15.68 3.43
C PHE A 2 -6.00 -16.01 4.83
N ALA A 3 -6.36 -15.20 5.84
CA ALA A 3 -5.90 -15.34 7.21
C ALA A 3 -6.99 -14.89 8.19
N ASN A 4 -7.03 -15.50 9.39
CA ASN A 4 -7.83 -15.00 10.50
C ASN A 4 -7.15 -13.79 11.17
N LEU A 5 -7.87 -13.11 12.08
CA LEU A 5 -7.39 -11.90 12.75
C LEU A 5 -6.05 -12.12 13.48
N LYS A 6 -5.87 -13.26 14.15
CA LYS A 6 -4.63 -13.58 14.85
C LYS A 6 -3.46 -13.73 13.87
N GLN A 7 -3.66 -14.47 12.78
CA GLN A 7 -2.65 -14.67 11.75
C GLN A 7 -2.25 -13.34 11.09
N ALA A 8 -3.21 -12.46 10.80
CA ALA A 8 -2.93 -11.13 10.25
C ALA A 8 -2.15 -10.25 11.23
N SER A 9 -2.48 -10.30 12.52
CA SER A 9 -1.77 -9.55 13.56
C SER A 9 -0.31 -10.00 13.72
N GLU A 10 -0.04 -11.32 13.68
CA GLU A 10 1.34 -11.83 13.74
C GLU A 10 2.15 -11.42 12.50
N ALA A 11 1.54 -11.41 11.31
CA ALA A 11 2.19 -10.89 10.11
C ALA A 11 2.53 -9.39 10.22
N ASN A 12 1.61 -8.58 10.77
CA ASN A 12 1.87 -7.16 11.03
C ASN A 12 3.01 -6.94 12.04
N ARG A 13 3.14 -7.82 13.05
CA ARG A 13 4.25 -7.77 14.00
C ARG A 13 5.60 -7.93 13.28
N LEU A 14 5.70 -8.87 12.34
CA LEU A 14 6.91 -9.06 11.54
C LEU A 14 7.25 -7.84 10.66
N MET A 15 6.24 -7.13 10.14
CA MET A 15 6.43 -5.85 9.43
C MET A 15 7.01 -4.78 10.35
N VAL A 16 6.47 -4.62 11.57
CA VAL A 16 6.96 -3.65 12.57
C VAL A 16 8.38 -3.98 13.03
N GLU A 17 8.69 -5.27 13.19
CA GLU A 17 10.04 -5.75 13.52
C GLU A 17 11.04 -5.63 12.35
N GLY A 18 10.61 -5.16 11.18
CA GLY A 18 11.46 -4.98 9.99
C GLY A 18 11.91 -6.28 9.34
N ARG A 19 11.21 -7.39 9.62
CA ARG A 19 11.53 -8.73 9.09
C ARG A 19 10.89 -9.00 7.72
N LEU A 20 9.98 -8.14 7.30
CA LEU A 20 9.25 -8.21 6.04
C LEU A 20 9.32 -6.87 5.31
N ASP A 21 9.42 -6.92 3.99
CA ASP A 21 9.30 -5.75 3.11
C ASP A 21 7.88 -5.65 2.56
N PRO A 22 7.26 -4.45 2.51
CA PRO A 22 5.91 -4.29 1.95
C PRO A 22 5.85 -4.46 0.43
N CYS A 23 6.99 -4.55 -0.25
CA CYS A 23 7.14 -4.76 -1.69
C CYS A 23 6.31 -3.77 -2.52
N MET A 24 6.25 -2.50 -2.11
CA MET A 24 5.43 -1.48 -2.79
C MET A 24 6.08 -1.06 -4.11
N SER A 25 5.36 -1.19 -5.22
CA SER A 25 5.88 -0.93 -6.56
C SER A 25 5.48 0.44 -7.11
N GLU A 26 4.21 0.85 -6.92
CA GLU A 26 3.65 2.07 -7.49
C GLU A 26 2.67 2.74 -6.52
N VAL A 27 2.67 4.08 -6.51
CA VAL A 27 1.76 4.92 -5.71
C VAL A 27 0.98 5.83 -6.64
N PHE A 28 -0.35 5.85 -6.49
CA PHE A 28 -1.27 6.64 -7.31
C PHE A 28 -1.94 7.75 -6.49
N GLY A 29 -2.34 8.82 -7.17
CA GLY A 29 -3.20 9.86 -6.59
C GLY A 29 -4.65 9.40 -6.44
N TRP A 30 -5.46 10.20 -5.74
CA TRP A 30 -6.89 9.93 -5.54
C TRP A 30 -7.66 9.78 -6.86
N ASP A 31 -7.46 10.72 -7.78
CA ASP A 31 -8.16 10.71 -9.08
C ASP A 31 -7.71 9.57 -10.00
N ASP A 32 -6.59 8.91 -9.67
CA ASP A 32 -6.01 7.81 -10.43
C ASP A 32 -6.50 6.43 -10.00
N ILE A 33 -7.34 6.33 -8.96
CA ILE A 33 -7.90 5.05 -8.47
C ILE A 33 -8.46 4.20 -9.61
N PRO A 34 -9.30 4.73 -10.54
CA PRO A 34 -9.85 3.93 -11.63
C PRO A 34 -8.75 3.37 -12.54
N ARG A 35 -7.73 4.19 -12.85
CA ARG A 35 -6.60 3.79 -13.68
C ARG A 35 -5.77 2.67 -13.04
N ALA A 36 -5.46 2.78 -11.74
CA ALA A 36 -4.74 1.75 -11.00
C ALA A 36 -5.47 0.39 -11.03
N HIS A 37 -6.79 0.41 -10.84
CA HIS A 37 -7.61 -0.81 -10.91
C HIS A 37 -7.64 -1.41 -12.32
N MET A 38 -7.71 -0.57 -13.37
CA MET A 38 -7.64 -1.06 -14.75
C MET A 38 -6.28 -1.69 -15.09
N GLN A 39 -5.18 -1.15 -14.56
CA GLN A 39 -3.86 -1.78 -14.70
C GLN A 39 -3.77 -3.14 -14.00
N MET A 40 -4.36 -3.26 -12.81
CA MET A 40 -4.46 -4.55 -12.10
C MET A 40 -5.25 -5.56 -12.91
N LEU A 41 -6.46 -5.20 -13.36
CA LEU A 41 -7.35 -6.05 -14.15
C LEU A 41 -6.68 -6.58 -15.43
N GLN A 42 -5.88 -5.74 -16.08
CA GLN A 42 -5.17 -6.08 -17.31
C GLN A 42 -3.79 -6.73 -17.07
N ASN A 43 -3.39 -6.96 -15.82
CA ASN A 43 -2.06 -7.46 -15.43
C ASN A 43 -0.89 -6.61 -15.98
N LYS A 44 -1.07 -5.28 -16.01
CA LYS A 44 -0.06 -4.30 -16.49
C LYS A 44 0.65 -3.53 -15.37
N HIS A 45 0.38 -3.87 -14.11
CA HIS A 45 1.04 -3.28 -12.95
C HIS A 45 2.45 -3.85 -12.78
N LYS A 46 3.38 -3.06 -12.23
CA LYS A 46 4.73 -3.57 -11.93
C LYS A 46 4.68 -4.63 -10.81
N PRO A 47 5.65 -5.58 -10.78
CA PRO A 47 5.75 -6.55 -9.69
C PRO A 47 5.79 -5.87 -8.32
N GLY A 48 4.91 -6.31 -7.41
CA GLY A 48 4.74 -5.73 -6.08
C GLY A 48 3.32 -5.21 -5.83
N ASN A 49 3.16 -4.54 -4.69
CA ASN A 49 1.88 -4.00 -4.25
C ASN A 49 1.71 -2.56 -4.74
N MET A 50 0.53 -2.24 -5.28
CA MET A 50 0.12 -0.86 -5.60
C MET A 50 -0.55 -0.21 -4.39
N ALA A 51 -0.35 1.11 -4.22
CA ALA A 51 -0.97 1.90 -3.17
C ALA A 51 -1.59 3.19 -3.72
N VAL A 52 -2.54 3.77 -2.99
CA VAL A 52 -3.25 5.00 -3.37
C VAL A 52 -3.22 6.00 -2.22
N LEU A 53 -2.99 7.27 -2.54
CA LEU A 53 -3.12 8.39 -1.60
C LEU A 53 -4.60 8.75 -1.38
N VAL A 54 -5.01 8.89 -0.11
CA VAL A 54 -6.35 9.35 0.25
C VAL A 54 -6.30 10.79 0.76
N GLN A 55 -5.78 11.01 1.97
CA GLN A 55 -5.59 12.37 2.53
C GLN A 55 -4.13 12.82 2.56
N ALA A 56 -3.18 11.90 2.30
CA ALA A 56 -1.77 12.25 2.20
C ALA A 56 -1.54 13.08 0.92
N LYS A 57 -0.96 14.28 1.07
CA LYS A 57 -0.75 15.24 -0.04
C LYS A 57 0.24 14.74 -1.11
N ARG A 58 1.18 13.87 -0.72
CA ARG A 58 2.23 13.30 -1.60
C ARG A 58 2.78 11.99 -1.04
N PRO A 59 3.45 11.15 -1.86
CA PRO A 59 4.13 9.96 -1.37
C PRO A 59 5.24 10.30 -0.35
N GLY A 60 5.50 9.36 0.56
CA GLY A 60 6.61 9.44 1.52
C GLY A 60 6.32 10.22 2.80
N LEU A 61 5.09 10.70 3.01
CA LEU A 61 4.67 11.29 4.29
C LEU A 61 4.54 10.20 5.36
N ARG A 62 5.09 10.43 6.56
CA ARG A 62 5.15 9.43 7.64
C ARG A 62 4.41 9.81 8.92
N SER A 63 4.08 11.08 9.09
CA SER A 63 3.31 11.55 10.25
C SER A 63 2.25 12.59 9.85
N LEU A 64 1.32 12.86 10.77
CA LEU A 64 0.31 13.90 10.58
C LEU A 64 0.93 15.30 10.54
N GLU A 65 2.04 15.53 11.26
CA GLU A 65 2.72 16.82 11.32
C GLU A 65 3.31 17.21 9.95
N GLU A 66 3.79 16.22 9.19
CA GLU A 66 4.29 16.44 7.82
C GLU A 66 3.19 16.82 6.81
N SER A 67 1.92 16.69 7.21
CA SER A 67 0.76 17.02 6.37
C SER A 67 0.28 18.47 6.51
N ALA A 68 0.85 19.24 7.45
CA ALA A 68 0.64 20.69 7.53
C ALA A 68 1.11 21.38 6.25
#